data_AF-A0A945V9R8-F1
#
_entry.id   AF-A0A945V9R8-F1
#
_cell.length_a   1.000
_cell.length_b   1.000
_cell.length_c   1.000
_cell.angle_alpha   90.00
_cell.angle_beta   90.00
_cell.angle_gamma   90.00
#
_symmetry.space_group_name_H-M   'P 1'
#
loop_
_entity.id
_entity.type
_entity.pdbx_description
1 polymer ?
#
loop_
_entity_poly.entity_id
_entity_poly.type
_entity_poly.pdbx_seq_one_letter_code
_entity_poly.pdbx_strand_id
1 'polypeptide(L)'
;MKSTTTVLYIGAFIAAIISFSSFSHHAAADGLKPGNGIVIQPGQENIDGENFQTILIIKALEELGYDVKSVQHTRYPVLHVAIANGDITFMADHW
;
A
#
# COMPACT_ATOMS: atom_id res chain seq x y z
N MET A 1 -56.31 3.75 -8.86
CA MET A 1 -55.45 4.91 -8.50
C MET A 1 -54.40 4.67 -7.41
N LYS A 2 -54.36 3.51 -6.71
CA LYS A 2 -53.32 3.23 -5.69
C LYS A 2 -51.94 2.78 -6.25
N SER A 3 -51.88 2.41 -7.52
CA SER A 3 -50.69 1.79 -8.15
C SER A 3 -49.52 2.77 -8.34
N THR A 4 -49.80 4.02 -8.73
CA THR A 4 -48.77 4.99 -9.10
C THR A 4 -47.94 5.46 -7.91
N THR A 5 -48.57 5.60 -6.74
CA THR A 5 -47.88 6.06 -5.51
C THR A 5 -46.94 4.99 -4.96
N THR A 6 -47.31 3.71 -5.04
CA THR A 6 -46.47 2.59 -4.60
C THR A 6 -45.19 2.46 -5.44
N VAL A 7 -45.27 2.65 -6.75
CA VAL A 7 -44.10 2.63 -7.65
C VAL A 7 -43.14 3.79 -7.34
N LEU A 8 -43.68 4.96 -6.98
CA LEU A 8 -42.91 6.15 -6.60
C LEU A 8 -42.12 5.94 -5.30
N TYR A 9 -42.72 5.27 -4.29
CA TYR A 9 -42.02 4.95 -3.04
C TYR A 9 -40.92 3.90 -3.20
N ILE A 10 -41.13 2.89 -4.06
CA ILE A 10 -40.12 1.87 -4.36
C ILE A 10 -38.92 2.51 -5.08
N GLY A 11 -39.16 3.39 -6.05
CA GLY A 11 -38.10 4.12 -6.74
C GLY A 11 -37.28 5.01 -5.81
N ALA A 12 -37.94 5.73 -4.90
CA ALA A 12 -37.27 6.56 -3.89
C ALA A 12 -36.43 5.73 -2.90
N PHE A 13 -36.92 4.54 -2.52
CA PHE A 13 -36.20 3.63 -1.63
C PHE A 13 -34.94 3.06 -2.27
N ILE A 14 -35.01 2.66 -3.55
CA ILE A 14 -33.85 2.17 -4.31
C ILE A 14 -32.80 3.28 -4.50
N ALA A 15 -33.23 4.50 -4.84
CA ALA A 15 -32.33 5.65 -4.99
C ALA A 15 -31.61 6.02 -3.66
N ALA A 16 -32.31 5.87 -2.53
CA ALA A 16 -31.74 6.08 -1.20
C ALA A 16 -30.67 5.03 -0.84
N ILE A 17 -30.89 3.76 -1.20
CA ILE A 17 -29.91 2.67 -0.97
C ILE A 17 -28.63 2.91 -1.78
N ILE A 18 -28.76 3.25 -3.07
CA ILE A 18 -27.61 3.50 -3.95
C ILE A 18 -26.79 4.70 -3.44
N SER A 19 -27.47 5.77 -3.03
CA SER A 19 -26.81 6.98 -2.49
C SER A 19 -26.08 6.73 -1.17
N PHE A 20 -26.58 5.79 -0.34
CA PHE A 20 -25.94 5.43 0.93
C PHE A 20 -24.68 4.58 0.73
N SER A 21 -24.67 3.70 -0.27
CA SER A 21 -23.52 2.81 -0.58
C SER A 21 -22.27 3.56 -1.07
N SER A 22 -22.44 4.76 -1.63
CA SER A 22 -21.32 5.59 -2.13
C SER A 22 -20.54 6.29 -1.01
N PHE A 23 -21.12 6.46 0.19
CA PHE A 23 -20.45 7.12 1.31
C PHE A 23 -19.61 6.16 2.19
N SER A 24 -19.83 4.85 2.11
CA SER A 24 -19.15 3.87 2.97
C SER A 24 -17.70 3.55 2.58
N HIS A 25 -17.19 4.05 1.44
CA HIS A 25 -15.86 3.70 0.95
C HIS A 25 -14.72 4.64 1.43
N HIS A 26 -15.02 5.75 2.11
CA HIS A 26 -13.98 6.70 2.57
C HIS A 26 -13.54 6.51 4.03
N ALA A 27 -14.21 5.67 4.81
CA ALA A 27 -14.01 5.58 6.26
C ALA A 27 -13.07 4.45 6.73
N ALA A 28 -12.41 3.72 5.82
CA ALA A 28 -11.72 2.48 6.17
C ALA A 28 -10.20 2.48 5.95
N ALA A 29 -9.56 3.59 5.57
CA ALA A 29 -8.11 3.63 5.32
C ALA A 29 -7.29 4.17 6.50
N ASP A 30 -7.88 5.02 7.34
CA ASP A 30 -7.18 5.68 8.44
C ASP A 30 -6.79 4.66 9.51
N GLY A 31 -5.48 4.45 9.71
CA GLY A 31 -4.95 3.47 10.66
C GLY A 31 -4.83 2.03 10.15
N LEU A 32 -5.12 1.75 8.87
CA LEU A 32 -4.75 0.45 8.30
C LEU A 32 -3.23 0.31 8.30
N LYS A 33 -2.74 -0.74 8.94
CA LYS A 33 -1.34 -1.18 8.91
C LYS A 33 -1.25 -2.41 7.98
N PRO A 34 -1.34 -2.22 6.65
CA PRO A 34 -1.39 -3.34 5.69
C PRO A 34 -0.13 -4.20 5.72
N GLY A 35 0.98 -3.68 6.26
CA GLY A 35 2.23 -4.40 6.41
C GLY A 35 2.31 -5.35 7.61
N ASN A 36 1.29 -5.38 8.48
CA ASN A 36 1.34 -6.20 9.69
C ASN A 36 1.59 -7.68 9.37
N GLY A 37 2.65 -8.24 9.95
CA GLY A 37 3.07 -9.63 9.73
C GLY A 37 3.85 -9.85 8.44
N ILE A 38 4.16 -8.80 7.67
CA ILE A 38 4.97 -8.85 6.45
C ILE A 38 6.36 -8.31 6.76
N VAL A 39 7.37 -9.11 6.43
CA VAL A 39 8.79 -8.77 6.59
C VAL A 39 9.33 -8.20 5.29
N ILE A 40 10.08 -7.11 5.37
CA ILE A 40 10.75 -6.46 4.25
C ILE A 40 12.26 -6.53 4.44
N GLN A 41 13.00 -6.90 3.39
CA GLN A 41 14.45 -6.91 3.37
C GLN A 41 14.96 -5.92 2.31
N PRO A 42 15.36 -4.68 2.68
CA PRO A 42 15.92 -3.73 1.73
C PRO A 42 17.32 -4.14 1.26
N GLY A 43 17.69 -3.77 0.04
CA GLY A 43 19.06 -3.78 -0.47
C GLY A 43 19.44 -2.44 -1.08
N GLN A 44 20.73 -2.07 -1.01
CA GLN A 44 21.23 -0.80 -1.56
C GLN A 44 22.74 -0.88 -1.83
N GLU A 45 23.23 -0.26 -2.90
CA GLU A 45 24.66 0.02 -3.03
C GLU A 45 25.04 1.23 -2.14
N ASN A 46 26.24 1.22 -1.56
CA ASN A 46 26.69 2.33 -0.71
C ASN A 46 27.37 3.42 -1.54
N ILE A 47 26.58 4.10 -2.39
CA ILE A 47 27.00 5.28 -3.17
C ILE A 47 26.57 6.55 -2.43
N ASP A 48 27.48 7.53 -2.38
CA ASP A 48 27.21 8.82 -1.73
C ASP A 48 26.04 9.54 -2.41
N GLY A 49 25.08 10.00 -1.60
CA GLY A 49 23.92 10.74 -2.07
C GLY A 49 22.65 9.91 -2.33
N GLU A 50 22.75 8.58 -2.39
CA GLU A 50 21.61 7.71 -2.71
C GLU A 50 20.89 7.16 -1.46
N ASN A 51 21.47 7.30 -0.26
CA ASN A 51 20.92 6.72 0.96
C ASN A 51 19.59 7.38 1.42
N PHE A 52 19.36 8.65 1.08
CA PHE A 52 18.21 9.39 1.58
C PHE A 52 16.87 8.78 1.11
N GLN A 53 16.76 8.40 -0.16
CA GLN A 53 15.55 7.80 -0.71
C GLN A 53 15.24 6.43 -0.08
N THR A 54 16.27 5.64 0.22
CA THR A 54 16.11 4.35 0.93
C THR A 54 15.56 4.56 2.32
N ILE A 55 16.12 5.50 3.09
CA ILE A 55 15.62 5.83 4.44
C ILE A 55 14.16 6.31 4.38
N LEU A 56 13.80 7.13 3.40
CA LEU A 56 12.43 7.63 3.23
C LEU A 56 11.44 6.48 3.01
N ILE A 57 11.76 5.52 2.13
CA ILE A 57 10.89 4.36 1.87
C ILE A 57 10.80 3.46 3.10
N ILE A 58 11.92 3.20 3.79
CA ILE A 58 11.92 2.41 5.04
C ILE A 58 10.97 3.03 6.07
N LYS A 59 11.06 4.35 6.29
CA LYS A 59 10.19 5.06 7.25
C LYS A 59 8.71 4.97 6.86
N ALA A 60 8.40 5.07 5.58
CA ALA A 60 7.03 4.90 5.10
C ALA A 60 6.51 3.46 5.30
N LEU A 61 7.34 2.44 5.04
CA LEU A 61 6.98 1.04 5.25
C LEU A 61 6.80 0.71 6.75
N GLU A 62 7.67 1.22 7.62
CA GLU A 62 7.49 1.12 9.07
C GLU A 62 6.14 1.74 9.50
N GLU A 63 5.80 2.93 8.97
CA GLU A 63 4.51 3.58 9.26
C GLU A 63 3.31 2.79 8.68
N LEU A 64 3.50 2.00 7.63
CA LEU A 64 2.47 1.09 7.11
C LEU A 64 2.40 -0.25 7.86
N GLY A 65 3.24 -0.45 8.89
CA GLY A 65 3.22 -1.62 9.78
C GLY A 65 4.07 -2.81 9.33
N TYR A 66 4.96 -2.62 8.36
CA TYR A 66 5.90 -3.67 7.93
C TYR A 66 7.03 -3.86 8.96
N ASP A 67 7.52 -5.09 9.08
CA ASP A 67 8.77 -5.40 9.80
C ASP A 67 9.95 -5.24 8.84
N VAL A 68 10.61 -4.08 8.89
CA VAL A 68 11.69 -3.74 7.95
C VAL A 68 13.06 -4.10 8.56
N LYS A 69 13.76 -5.03 7.94
CA LYS A 69 15.13 -5.44 8.33
C LYS A 69 16.17 -4.38 7.99
N SER A 70 17.36 -4.52 8.57
CA SER A 70 18.53 -3.72 8.20
C SER A 70 18.84 -3.83 6.70
N VAL A 71 19.20 -2.71 6.07
CA VAL A 71 19.60 -2.67 4.66
C VAL A 71 20.80 -3.58 4.42
N GLN A 72 20.71 -4.44 3.40
CA GLN A 72 21.85 -5.21 2.92
C GLN A 72 22.64 -4.40 1.91
N HIS A 73 23.92 -4.18 2.19
CA HIS A 73 24.82 -3.43 1.32
C HIS A 73 25.71 -4.34 0.49
N THR A 74 25.64 -4.21 -0.83
CA THR A 74 26.54 -4.90 -1.77
C THR A 74 26.55 -4.16 -3.12
N ARG A 75 27.23 -4.71 -4.13
CA ARG A 75 27.32 -4.13 -5.47
C ARG A 75 26.08 -4.46 -6.30
N TYR A 76 25.72 -3.58 -7.24
CA TYR A 76 24.56 -3.77 -8.11
C TYR A 76 24.41 -5.17 -8.72
N PRO A 77 25.41 -5.82 -9.34
CA PRO A 77 25.19 -7.14 -9.95
C PRO A 77 24.67 -8.19 -8.96
N VAL A 78 25.11 -8.11 -7.70
CA VAL A 78 24.65 -9.01 -6.64
C VAL A 78 23.23 -8.63 -6.21
N LEU A 79 22.94 -7.33 -6.07
CA LEU A 79 21.59 -6.87 -5.71
C LEU A 79 20.55 -7.25 -6.78
N HIS A 80 20.89 -7.18 -8.07
CA HIS A 80 19.99 -7.58 -9.17
C HIS A 80 19.65 -9.07 -9.12
N VAL A 81 20.63 -9.92 -8.81
CA VAL A 81 20.38 -11.35 -8.60
C VAL A 81 19.56 -11.59 -7.33
N ALA A 82 19.90 -10.90 -6.25
CA ALA A 82 19.22 -11.02 -4.96
C ALA A 82 17.73 -10.65 -5.07
N ILE A 83 17.39 -9.56 -5.77
CA ILE A 83 15.98 -9.18 -5.96
C ILE A 83 15.24 -10.18 -6.85
N ALA A 84 15.90 -10.71 -7.88
CA ALA A 84 15.31 -11.74 -8.75
C ALA A 84 15.06 -13.06 -8.02
N ASN A 85 15.92 -13.41 -7.06
CA ASN A 85 15.77 -14.59 -6.21
C ASN A 85 14.78 -14.38 -5.05
N GLY A 86 14.39 -13.13 -4.75
CA GLY A 86 13.57 -12.79 -3.59
C GLY A 86 14.34 -12.68 -2.27
N ASP A 87 15.67 -12.63 -2.31
CA ASP A 87 16.54 -12.47 -1.13
C ASP A 87 16.43 -11.04 -0.55
N ILE A 88 16.17 -10.05 -1.40
CA ILE A 88 15.79 -8.68 -1.03
C ILE A 88 14.45 -8.30 -1.66
N THR A 89 13.71 -7.42 -1.01
CA THR A 89 12.36 -7.01 -1.41
C THR A 89 12.36 -5.81 -2.35
N PHE A 90 13.26 -4.84 -2.13
CA PHE A 90 13.37 -3.66 -2.98
C PHE A 90 14.77 -3.06 -2.94
N MET A 91 15.06 -2.26 -3.98
CA MET A 91 16.15 -1.29 -4.05
C MET A 91 15.54 0.07 -4.36
N ALA A 92 15.94 1.11 -3.63
CA ALA A 92 15.47 2.47 -3.92
C ALA A 92 16.35 3.20 -4.93
N ASP A 93 17.55 2.67 -5.19
CA ASP A 93 18.68 3.22 -5.92
C ASP A 93 19.00 2.43 -7.20
N HIS A 94 18.02 1.71 -7.75
CA HIS A 94 18.21 0.92 -8.97
C HIS A 94 18.37 1.83 -10.20
N TRP A 95 19.53 1.71 -10.86
CA TRP A 95 19.86 2.32 -12.16
C TRP A 95 19.91 1.29 -13.28
#